data_AF-A0A2C5Z6M7-F1
#
_entry.id   AF-A0A2C5Z6M7-F1
#
_cell.length_a   1.000
_cell.length_b   1.000
_cell.length_c   1.000
_cell.angle_alpha   90.00
_cell.angle_beta   90.00
_cell.angle_gamma   90.00
#
_symmetry.space_group_name_H-M   'P 1'
#
loop_
_entity.id
_entity.type
_entity.pdbx_description
1 polymer ?
#
loop_
_entity_poly.entity_id
_entity_poly.type
_entity_poly.pdbx_seq_one_letter_code
_entity_poly.pdbx_strand_id
1 'polypeptide(L)'
;MTPRSRLWQSLPWPRTAAFLCLWILAIMGVSPVALPITVAAVPSWSAHSTVLIPVTWMPEYFAHDAKFRRLKANCPSAWSIPAKKPLIMASKRVPSMRMMHDCAPMRLSGSAYNFDCSELHLRYSMWCQPVNVATVVRDALPEEMLKMMLEVHGIDSNEVWRRIFKDLQKTDAQKTRLHQLRWIGDASEAGTLVCWPRQPGFEPEQFQNFFGYLGGLFTNPKTLLDAVPQRVMEYPPGHINKSVYHQLDWRSYRGVPLQFQLSASLGIVPTTAKLRAVVDKWSGALGRVILASLITVRYQCPSGLKCQEDDDKDCSLPIKPTSSANVLSNFMMALALRMPFVISWEEAEGSRPPGLWVVVHQTESAQ
;
A
#
# COMPACT_ATOMS: atom_id res chain seq x y z
N MET A 1 53.34 -26.67 -17.92
CA MET A 1 53.37 -25.30 -18.48
C MET A 1 52.06 -24.63 -18.08
N THR A 2 52.17 -23.71 -17.14
CA THR A 2 51.08 -23.08 -16.39
C THR A 2 50.55 -21.83 -17.11
N PRO A 3 49.22 -21.58 -17.09
CA PRO A 3 48.67 -20.36 -17.68
C PRO A 3 48.69 -19.19 -16.68
N ARG A 4 49.07 -18.03 -17.19
CA ARG A 4 49.17 -16.75 -16.49
C ARG A 4 47.82 -16.25 -15.99
N SER A 5 47.74 -15.99 -14.69
CA SER A 5 46.71 -15.19 -14.04
C SER A 5 46.88 -13.70 -14.41
N ARG A 6 45.83 -13.06 -14.94
CA ARG A 6 45.75 -11.60 -15.05
C ARG A 6 45.03 -11.06 -13.82
N LEU A 7 45.79 -10.43 -12.93
CA LEU A 7 45.29 -9.52 -11.90
C LEU A 7 44.70 -8.27 -12.57
N TRP A 8 43.39 -8.05 -12.37
CA TRP A 8 42.79 -6.74 -12.54
C TRP A 8 42.88 -6.02 -11.19
N GLN A 9 43.80 -5.07 -11.10
CA GLN A 9 43.86 -4.11 -9.99
C GLN A 9 42.78 -3.04 -10.22
N SER A 10 41.89 -2.91 -9.24
CA SER A 10 40.93 -1.82 -9.14
C SER A 10 41.67 -0.50 -8.84
N LEU A 11 41.49 0.48 -9.72
CA LEU A 11 41.90 1.87 -9.49
C LEU A 11 40.92 2.54 -8.51
N PRO A 12 41.37 3.10 -7.38
CA PRO A 12 40.52 3.91 -6.53
C PRO A 12 40.30 5.29 -7.18
N TRP A 13 39.04 5.63 -7.41
CA TRP A 13 38.63 6.99 -7.78
C TRP A 13 38.96 7.98 -6.65
N PRO A 14 39.50 9.17 -6.95
CA PRO A 14 39.93 10.11 -5.93
C PRO A 14 38.74 10.86 -5.32
N ARG A 15 38.50 10.65 -4.02
CA ARG A 15 37.59 11.45 -3.17
C ARG A 15 38.20 12.79 -2.72
N THR A 16 39.23 13.29 -3.39
CA THR A 16 40.03 14.44 -2.92
C THR A 16 39.65 15.80 -3.52
N ALA A 17 38.74 15.87 -4.49
CA ALA A 17 38.37 17.15 -5.11
C ALA A 17 37.50 18.07 -4.21
N ALA A 18 36.86 17.55 -3.16
CA ALA A 18 36.02 18.35 -2.26
C ALA A 18 36.78 19.03 -1.11
N PHE A 19 38.02 18.61 -0.82
CA PHE A 19 38.81 19.18 0.29
C PHE A 19 39.66 20.38 -0.09
N LEU A 20 39.89 20.63 -1.39
CA LEU A 20 40.74 21.72 -1.86
C LEU A 20 40.02 23.08 -1.95
N CYS A 21 38.69 23.13 -2.05
CA CYS A 21 37.96 24.40 -2.00
C CYS A 21 37.85 25.00 -0.59
N LEU A 22 38.05 24.21 0.47
CA LEU A 22 37.99 24.70 1.85
C LEU A 22 39.32 25.31 2.34
N TRP A 23 40.45 25.03 1.69
CA TRP A 23 41.75 25.60 2.06
C TRP A 23 42.03 26.98 1.44
N ILE A 24 41.47 27.26 0.26
CA ILE A 24 41.67 28.57 -0.40
C ILE A 24 40.93 29.69 0.34
N LEU A 25 39.87 29.38 1.09
CA LEU A 25 39.14 30.35 1.93
C LEU A 25 39.84 30.65 3.27
N ALA A 26 40.84 29.88 3.68
CA ALA A 26 41.56 30.08 4.95
C ALA A 26 42.76 31.06 4.86
N ILE A 27 43.20 31.40 3.64
CA ILE A 27 44.36 32.30 3.42
C ILE A 27 43.93 33.76 3.29
N MET A 28 42.67 34.02 2.94
CA MET A 28 42.10 35.36 3.03
C MET A 28 41.61 35.55 4.47
N GLY A 29 42.27 36.38 5.25
CA GLY A 29 41.96 36.71 6.65
C GLY A 29 40.61 37.40 6.83
N VAL A 30 39.53 36.75 6.42
CA VAL A 30 38.15 37.12 6.70
C VAL A 30 37.78 36.34 7.95
N SER A 31 37.76 37.04 9.08
CA SER A 31 37.23 36.48 10.33
C SER A 31 35.85 35.89 10.04
N PRO A 32 35.58 34.62 10.42
CA PRO A 32 34.25 34.06 10.30
C PRO A 32 33.34 34.86 11.21
N VAL A 33 32.48 35.70 10.62
CA VAL A 33 31.31 36.23 11.31
C VAL A 33 30.52 34.99 11.74
N ALA A 34 30.51 34.73 13.03
CA ALA A 34 29.71 33.70 13.66
C ALA A 34 28.24 34.01 13.39
N LEU A 35 27.72 33.51 12.28
CA LEU A 35 26.29 33.47 12.04
C LEU A 35 25.71 32.51 13.09
N PRO A 36 24.70 32.94 13.87
CA PRO A 36 24.01 32.03 14.76
C PRO A 36 23.40 30.92 13.89
N ILE A 37 23.95 29.71 14.02
CA ILE A 37 23.29 28.51 13.52
C ILE A 37 22.05 28.34 14.40
N THR A 38 20.95 28.95 13.99
CA THR A 38 19.63 28.55 14.43
C THR A 38 19.43 27.14 13.88
N VAL A 39 19.80 26.14 14.68
CA VAL A 39 19.35 24.77 14.46
C VAL A 39 17.84 24.85 14.50
N ALA A 40 17.19 24.81 13.34
CA ALA A 40 15.76 24.67 13.26
C ALA A 40 15.42 23.39 14.01
N ALA A 41 14.86 23.55 15.21
CA ALA A 41 14.41 22.46 16.04
C ALA A 41 13.46 21.61 15.17
N VAL A 42 13.89 20.39 14.86
CA VAL A 42 12.99 19.35 14.36
C VAL A 42 11.85 19.30 15.36
N PRO A 43 10.58 19.54 14.95
CA PRO A 43 9.48 19.53 15.91
C PRO A 43 9.47 18.14 16.54
N SER A 44 9.78 18.05 17.82
CA SER A 44 9.48 16.86 18.59
C SER A 44 7.97 16.79 18.67
N TRP A 45 7.36 15.81 17.99
CA TRP A 45 5.92 15.51 18.07
C TRP A 45 5.58 14.88 19.43
N SER A 46 5.93 15.57 20.51
CA SER A 46 5.71 15.16 21.90
C SER A 46 5.20 16.35 22.71
N ALA A 47 4.02 16.83 22.34
CA ALA A 47 3.13 17.64 23.17
C ALA A 47 1.72 17.30 22.67
N HIS A 48 1.00 16.34 23.24
CA HIS A 48 0.03 16.54 24.33
C HIS A 48 -0.84 17.82 24.22
N SER A 49 -1.00 18.39 23.02
CA SER A 49 -2.22 19.12 22.71
C SER A 49 -3.35 18.10 22.74
N THR A 50 -4.23 18.19 23.74
CA THR A 50 -5.53 17.52 23.80
C THR A 50 -6.30 17.97 22.57
N VAL A 51 -6.11 17.27 21.45
CA VAL A 51 -6.94 17.41 20.28
C VAL A 51 -8.33 17.03 20.78
N LEU A 52 -9.22 18.01 20.86
CA LEU A 52 -10.64 17.77 21.07
C LEU A 52 -11.13 16.99 19.84
N ILE A 53 -11.07 15.67 19.94
CA ILE A 53 -11.63 14.77 18.95
C ILE A 53 -13.15 15.00 19.04
N PRO A 54 -13.81 15.50 17.99
CA PRO A 54 -15.25 15.60 18.03
C PRO A 54 -15.82 14.21 18.25
N VAL A 55 -16.75 14.14 19.20
CA VAL A 55 -17.34 12.93 19.78
C VAL A 55 -18.09 12.08 18.74
N THR A 56 -18.28 12.58 17.52
CA THR A 56 -19.19 12.05 16.51
C THR A 56 -18.72 10.79 15.77
N TRP A 57 -17.60 10.17 16.14
CA TRP A 57 -17.07 8.98 15.43
C TRP A 57 -16.49 7.89 16.35
N MET A 58 -16.67 8.02 17.68
CA MET A 58 -16.29 6.96 18.62
C MET A 58 -17.16 5.70 18.43
N PRO A 59 -16.69 4.50 18.82
CA PRO A 59 -17.49 3.27 18.75
C PRO A 59 -18.89 3.41 19.38
N GLU A 60 -18.99 4.17 20.46
CA GLU A 60 -20.24 4.50 21.16
C GLU A 60 -21.18 5.36 20.30
N TYR A 61 -20.65 6.27 19.49
CA TYR A 61 -21.46 7.09 18.59
C TYR A 61 -22.17 6.25 17.53
N PHE A 62 -21.48 5.25 16.96
CA PHE A 62 -22.10 4.35 15.99
C PHE A 62 -23.29 3.59 16.59
N ALA A 63 -23.33 3.35 17.91
CA ALA A 63 -24.49 2.72 18.54
C ALA A 63 -25.79 3.55 18.41
N HIS A 64 -25.67 4.87 18.27
CA HIS A 64 -26.81 5.78 18.07
C HIS A 64 -27.16 6.00 16.59
N ASP A 65 -26.19 5.78 15.69
CA ASP A 65 -26.38 5.90 14.25
C ASP A 65 -27.46 4.92 13.75
N ALA A 66 -28.46 5.44 13.04
CA ALA A 66 -29.60 4.66 12.57
C ALA A 66 -29.17 3.60 11.54
N LYS A 67 -28.22 3.94 10.65
CA LYS A 67 -27.70 3.01 9.65
C LYS A 67 -26.91 1.88 10.32
N PHE A 68 -26.07 2.18 11.31
CA PHE A 68 -25.35 1.16 12.06
C PHE A 68 -26.29 0.18 12.76
N ARG A 69 -27.33 0.67 13.47
CA ARG A 69 -28.34 -0.20 14.11
C ARG A 69 -29.08 -1.05 13.09
N ARG A 70 -29.44 -0.48 11.94
CA ARG A 70 -30.11 -1.19 10.83
C ARG A 70 -29.22 -2.31 10.29
N LEU A 71 -27.94 -2.03 10.00
CA LEU A 71 -27.00 -3.02 9.52
C LEU A 71 -26.79 -4.14 10.55
N LYS A 72 -26.63 -3.79 11.82
CA LYS A 72 -26.50 -4.77 12.91
C LYS A 72 -27.71 -5.68 13.05
N ALA A 73 -28.92 -5.15 12.86
CA ALA A 73 -30.16 -5.89 13.02
C ALA A 73 -30.51 -6.79 11.82
N ASN A 74 -30.20 -6.35 10.60
CA ASN A 74 -30.67 -7.02 9.38
C ASN A 74 -29.59 -7.81 8.63
N CYS A 75 -28.30 -7.50 8.82
CA CYS A 75 -27.24 -8.21 8.09
C CYS A 75 -26.95 -9.58 8.70
N PRO A 76 -26.58 -10.59 7.88
CA PRO A 76 -26.25 -11.92 8.38
C PRO A 76 -25.13 -11.88 9.42
N SER A 77 -25.39 -12.42 10.61
CA SER A 77 -24.38 -12.51 11.69
C SER A 77 -23.14 -13.31 11.27
N ALA A 78 -23.31 -14.24 10.32
CA ALA A 78 -22.22 -14.99 9.69
C ALA A 78 -21.14 -14.08 9.06
N TRP A 79 -21.47 -12.86 8.63
CA TRP A 79 -20.47 -11.92 8.11
C TRP A 79 -19.53 -11.41 9.20
N SER A 80 -19.97 -11.41 10.46
CA SER A 80 -19.15 -11.01 11.61
C SER A 80 -18.32 -12.18 12.18
N ILE A 81 -18.65 -13.41 11.78
CA ILE A 81 -17.97 -14.62 12.25
C ILE A 81 -16.89 -14.99 11.23
N PRO A 82 -15.62 -15.11 11.64
CA PRO A 82 -14.54 -15.45 10.71
C PRO A 82 -14.77 -16.84 10.10
N ALA A 83 -14.88 -16.92 8.78
CA ALA A 83 -14.92 -18.19 8.07
C ALA A 83 -13.58 -18.93 8.26
N LYS A 84 -13.61 -20.09 8.92
CA LYS A 84 -12.59 -21.17 8.83
C LYS A 84 -11.19 -20.97 9.46
N LYS A 85 -11.00 -20.31 10.61
CA LYS A 85 -9.76 -20.55 11.41
C LYS A 85 -10.02 -20.75 12.91
N PRO A 86 -9.44 -21.77 13.55
CA PRO A 86 -9.57 -21.99 14.99
C PRO A 86 -8.97 -20.83 15.79
N LEU A 87 -9.55 -20.60 16.97
CA LEU A 87 -9.30 -19.52 17.95
C LEU A 87 -7.88 -19.47 18.54
N ILE A 88 -6.82 -19.83 17.80
CA ILE A 88 -5.44 -19.69 18.30
C ILE A 88 -5.07 -18.20 18.44
N MET A 89 -5.71 -17.30 17.67
CA MET A 89 -5.55 -15.84 17.83
C MET A 89 -6.38 -15.22 18.96
N ALA A 90 -7.32 -15.96 19.57
CA ALA A 90 -8.08 -15.48 20.74
C ALA A 90 -7.43 -15.85 22.09
N SER A 91 -6.31 -16.59 22.06
CA SER A 91 -5.46 -16.78 23.24
C SER A 91 -4.78 -15.46 23.60
N LYS A 92 -5.32 -14.79 24.62
CA LYS A 92 -5.00 -13.45 25.15
C LYS A 92 -3.53 -13.20 25.59
N ARG A 93 -2.55 -13.99 25.15
CA ARG A 93 -1.18 -13.94 25.71
C ARG A 93 -0.05 -13.70 24.70
N VAL A 94 -0.36 -13.42 23.44
CA VAL A 94 0.68 -13.16 22.44
C VAL A 94 0.57 -11.70 21.96
N PRO A 95 1.63 -10.87 22.08
CA PRO A 95 1.61 -9.49 21.56
C PRO A 95 1.52 -9.54 20.02
N SER A 96 0.30 -9.45 19.50
CA SER A 96 -0.13 -10.17 18.27
C SER A 96 0.09 -9.47 16.93
N MET A 97 1.07 -8.56 16.78
CA MET A 97 1.23 -7.82 15.51
C MET A 97 2.62 -7.87 14.88
N ARG A 98 3.70 -7.99 15.67
CA ARG A 98 5.00 -8.43 15.12
C ARG A 98 4.91 -9.83 14.48
N MET A 99 3.83 -10.56 14.76
CA MET A 99 3.56 -11.87 14.17
C MET A 99 2.75 -11.83 12.87
N MET A 100 2.33 -10.66 12.38
CA MET A 100 1.57 -10.56 11.13
C MET A 100 2.41 -10.16 9.93
N HIS A 101 3.63 -9.65 10.13
CA HIS A 101 4.53 -9.30 9.06
C HIS A 101 5.85 -10.03 9.21
N ASP A 102 6.41 -10.47 8.10
CA ASP A 102 7.81 -10.87 8.01
C ASP A 102 8.60 -9.75 7.36
N CYS A 103 9.89 -9.67 7.70
CA CYS A 103 10.81 -8.67 7.19
C CYS A 103 12.12 -9.34 6.83
N ALA A 104 12.69 -8.94 5.70
CA ALA A 104 13.99 -9.39 5.26
C ALA A 104 14.61 -8.33 4.34
N PRO A 105 15.95 -8.26 4.25
CA PRO A 105 16.61 -7.43 3.26
C PRO A 105 16.26 -7.91 1.85
N MET A 106 16.08 -6.98 0.94
CA MET A 106 16.13 -7.28 -0.50
C MET A 106 17.46 -7.97 -0.81
N ARG A 107 17.42 -8.99 -1.66
CA ARG A 107 18.59 -9.79 -2.01
C ARG A 107 19.41 -9.09 -3.08
N LEU A 108 20.72 -9.23 -3.02
CA LEU A 108 21.61 -8.76 -4.08
C LEU A 108 21.38 -9.61 -5.34
N SER A 109 20.89 -8.99 -6.40
CA SER A 109 20.75 -9.63 -7.71
C SER A 109 21.98 -9.31 -8.57
N GLY A 110 22.61 -10.31 -9.18
CA GLY A 110 23.98 -10.26 -9.73
C GLY A 110 24.27 -9.27 -10.88
N SER A 111 23.36 -8.36 -11.21
CA SER A 111 23.56 -7.31 -12.22
C SER A 111 22.66 -6.11 -11.95
N ALA A 112 23.21 -5.09 -11.25
CA ALA A 112 22.56 -3.79 -11.05
C ALA A 112 22.19 -3.10 -12.38
N TYR A 113 22.91 -3.38 -13.46
CA TYR A 113 22.67 -2.80 -14.79
C TYR A 113 21.31 -3.14 -15.40
N ASN A 114 20.66 -4.23 -14.96
CA ASN A 114 19.37 -4.65 -15.51
C ASN A 114 18.18 -3.80 -15.02
N PHE A 115 18.41 -2.88 -14.07
CA PHE A 115 17.38 -1.99 -13.54
C PHE A 115 17.38 -0.59 -14.16
N ASP A 116 18.45 -0.20 -14.87
CA ASP A 116 18.59 1.10 -15.55
C ASP A 116 18.17 1.01 -17.03
N CYS A 117 17.04 0.35 -17.27
CA CYS A 117 16.50 0.17 -18.61
C CYS A 117 15.64 1.35 -19.00
N SER A 118 16.23 2.39 -19.60
CA SER A 118 15.44 3.47 -20.21
C SER A 118 14.48 2.94 -21.29
N GLU A 119 13.45 3.72 -21.64
CA GLU A 119 12.43 3.33 -22.64
C GLU A 119 13.04 2.88 -23.97
N LEU A 120 14.14 3.51 -24.40
CA LEU A 120 14.90 3.14 -25.60
C LEU A 120 15.69 1.84 -25.39
N HIS A 121 16.25 1.61 -24.20
CA HIS A 121 17.08 0.44 -23.92
C HIS A 121 16.28 -0.84 -23.76
N LEU A 122 15.02 -0.78 -23.30
CA LEU A 122 14.10 -1.93 -23.25
C LEU A 122 13.91 -2.62 -24.61
N ARG A 123 14.10 -1.87 -25.72
CA ARG A 123 13.93 -2.42 -27.08
C ARG A 123 15.23 -2.95 -27.71
N TYR A 124 16.38 -2.38 -27.35
CA TYR A 124 17.63 -2.64 -28.09
C TYR A 124 18.76 -3.24 -27.25
N SER A 125 18.72 -3.12 -25.92
CA SER A 125 19.72 -3.73 -25.05
C SER A 125 19.33 -5.17 -24.73
N MET A 126 20.25 -6.11 -24.97
CA MET A 126 20.06 -7.52 -24.61
C MET A 126 19.82 -7.69 -23.10
N TRP A 127 20.40 -6.80 -22.28
CA TRP A 127 20.28 -6.79 -20.82
C TRP A 127 18.91 -6.30 -20.33
N CYS A 128 18.22 -5.52 -21.14
CA CYS A 128 16.89 -4.97 -20.84
C CYS A 128 15.74 -5.78 -21.44
N GLN A 129 16.03 -6.98 -21.95
CA GLN A 129 14.98 -7.89 -22.41
C GLN A 129 14.09 -8.28 -21.23
N PRO A 130 12.75 -8.35 -21.41
CA PRO A 130 11.82 -8.71 -20.34
C PRO A 130 12.17 -9.99 -19.58
N VAL A 131 12.77 -10.98 -20.27
CA VAL A 131 13.24 -12.25 -19.68
C VAL A 131 14.30 -12.01 -18.59
N ASN A 132 15.27 -11.13 -18.86
CA ASN A 132 16.39 -10.85 -17.96
C ASN A 132 15.93 -9.99 -16.79
N VAL A 133 15.14 -8.95 -17.06
CA VAL A 133 14.57 -8.09 -16.01
C VAL A 133 13.67 -8.89 -15.07
N ALA A 134 12.84 -9.80 -15.59
CA ALA A 134 11.98 -10.64 -14.76
C ALA A 134 12.78 -11.56 -13.82
N THR A 135 13.87 -12.17 -14.32
CA THR A 135 14.79 -12.98 -13.52
C THR A 135 15.40 -12.14 -12.39
N VAL A 136 15.92 -10.97 -12.73
CA VAL A 136 16.63 -10.10 -11.78
C VAL A 136 15.69 -9.58 -10.70
N VAL A 137 14.46 -9.16 -11.06
CA VAL A 137 13.43 -8.72 -10.10
C VAL A 137 13.06 -9.85 -9.15
N ARG A 138 12.78 -11.06 -9.67
CA ARG A 138 12.46 -12.24 -8.84
C ARG A 138 13.60 -12.54 -7.87
N ASP A 139 14.84 -12.55 -8.35
CA ASP A 139 16.01 -12.92 -7.54
C ASP A 139 16.38 -11.85 -6.50
N ALA A 140 15.91 -10.60 -6.69
CA ALA A 140 16.04 -9.50 -5.74
C ALA A 140 15.01 -9.58 -4.59
N LEU A 141 13.90 -10.29 -4.75
CA LEU A 141 12.90 -10.46 -3.69
C LEU A 141 13.43 -11.37 -2.58
N PRO A 142 13.08 -11.13 -1.31
CA PRO A 142 13.41 -12.05 -0.21
C PRO A 142 12.84 -13.45 -0.41
N GLU A 143 13.59 -14.50 -0.03
CA GLU A 143 13.14 -15.89 -0.19
C GLU A 143 11.88 -16.18 0.62
N GLU A 144 11.78 -15.61 1.82
CA GLU A 144 10.65 -15.76 2.71
C GLU A 144 9.39 -15.11 2.13
N MET A 145 9.53 -14.04 1.33
CA MET A 145 8.41 -13.44 0.61
C MET A 145 7.93 -14.38 -0.51
N LEU A 146 8.85 -14.96 -1.28
CA LEU A 146 8.51 -15.94 -2.32
C LEU A 146 7.83 -17.18 -1.73
N LYS A 147 8.33 -17.64 -0.58
CA LYS A 147 7.72 -18.75 0.18
C LYS A 147 6.29 -18.41 0.62
N MET A 148 6.06 -17.19 1.13
CA MET A 148 4.71 -16.73 1.49
C MET A 148 3.78 -16.73 0.27
N MET A 149 4.24 -16.23 -0.89
CA MET A 149 3.43 -16.24 -2.12
C MET A 149 3.03 -17.65 -2.53
N LEU A 150 3.95 -18.62 -2.39
CA LEU A 150 3.66 -20.02 -2.66
C LEU A 150 2.64 -20.60 -1.67
N GLU A 151 2.87 -20.40 -0.37
CA GLU A 151 2.04 -20.99 0.69
C GLU A 151 0.63 -20.39 0.75
N VAL A 152 0.49 -19.09 0.52
CA VAL A 152 -0.79 -18.38 0.66
C VAL A 152 -1.56 -18.31 -0.65
N HIS A 153 -0.88 -18.02 -1.76
CA HIS A 153 -1.51 -17.75 -3.06
C HIS A 153 -1.26 -18.87 -4.09
N GLY A 154 -0.46 -19.89 -3.77
CA GLY A 154 -0.09 -20.94 -4.72
C GLY A 154 0.83 -20.44 -5.84
N ILE A 155 1.53 -19.32 -5.62
CA ILE A 155 2.39 -18.67 -6.61
C ILE A 155 3.84 -19.04 -6.34
N ASP A 156 4.36 -20.00 -7.11
CA ASP A 156 5.77 -20.37 -7.04
C ASP A 156 6.69 -19.32 -7.71
N SER A 157 8.00 -19.53 -7.56
CA SER A 157 9.03 -18.63 -8.09
C SER A 157 9.00 -18.49 -9.63
N ASN A 158 8.57 -19.53 -10.35
CA ASN A 158 8.44 -19.49 -11.81
C ASN A 158 7.20 -18.71 -12.24
N GLU A 159 6.11 -18.83 -11.48
CA GLU A 159 4.89 -18.05 -11.68
C GLU A 159 5.11 -16.57 -11.38
N VAL A 160 5.89 -16.24 -10.33
CA VAL A 160 6.37 -14.86 -10.08
C VAL A 160 7.11 -14.32 -11.30
N TRP A 161 8.09 -15.07 -11.81
CA TRP A 161 8.84 -14.70 -13.01
C TRP A 161 7.92 -14.46 -14.21
N ARG A 162 6.98 -15.39 -14.47
CA ARG A 162 6.07 -15.34 -15.61
C ARG A 162 5.14 -14.13 -15.54
N ARG A 163 4.63 -13.80 -14.35
CA ARG A 163 3.77 -12.63 -14.14
C ARG A 163 4.54 -11.32 -14.36
N ILE A 164 5.77 -11.22 -13.82
CA ILE A 164 6.65 -10.07 -14.08
C ILE A 164 6.95 -9.93 -15.57
N PHE A 165 7.35 -11.02 -16.23
CA PHE A 165 7.64 -11.05 -17.66
C PHE A 165 6.45 -10.57 -18.49
N LYS A 166 5.26 -11.13 -18.25
CA LYS A 166 4.03 -10.73 -18.95
C LYS A 166 3.72 -9.24 -18.76
N ASP A 167 3.91 -8.73 -17.55
CA ASP A 167 3.66 -7.32 -17.28
C ASP A 167 4.70 -6.38 -17.89
N LEU A 168 5.93 -6.84 -18.14
CA LEU A 168 6.97 -6.06 -18.83
C LEU A 168 6.70 -5.95 -20.34
N GLN A 169 5.87 -6.83 -20.90
CA GLN A 169 5.44 -6.77 -22.30
C GLN A 169 4.34 -5.74 -22.56
N LYS A 170 3.65 -5.27 -21.51
CA LYS A 170 2.59 -4.26 -21.63
C LYS A 170 3.18 -2.86 -21.80
N THR A 171 2.56 -2.03 -22.63
CA THR A 171 3.04 -0.67 -22.95
C THR A 171 2.34 0.44 -22.17
N ASP A 172 1.23 0.13 -21.51
CA ASP A 172 0.35 1.08 -20.81
C ASP A 172 0.97 1.73 -19.56
N ALA A 173 1.90 1.05 -18.89
CA ALA A 173 2.48 1.47 -17.61
C ALA A 173 3.98 1.78 -17.66
N GLN A 174 4.56 2.07 -18.83
CA GLN A 174 6.03 2.17 -19.01
C GLN A 174 6.73 3.13 -18.04
N LYS A 175 6.20 4.36 -17.87
CA LYS A 175 6.81 5.36 -16.97
C LYS A 175 6.81 4.90 -15.51
N THR A 176 5.66 4.47 -14.99
CA THR A 176 5.56 3.95 -13.61
C THR A 176 6.44 2.72 -13.43
N ARG A 177 6.50 1.85 -14.45
CA ARG A 177 7.32 0.63 -14.42
C ARG A 177 8.81 0.93 -14.30
N LEU A 178 9.31 1.92 -15.03
CA LEU A 178 10.70 2.34 -14.95
C LEU A 178 11.08 2.74 -13.52
N HIS A 179 10.24 3.54 -12.86
CA HIS A 179 10.47 3.94 -11.47
C HIS A 179 10.39 2.77 -10.49
N GLN A 180 9.47 1.82 -10.70
CA GLN A 180 9.38 0.61 -9.87
C GLN A 180 10.62 -0.28 -10.03
N LEU A 181 11.10 -0.48 -11.26
CA LEU A 181 12.31 -1.24 -11.54
C LEU A 181 13.54 -0.59 -10.93
N ARG A 182 13.69 0.72 -11.11
CA ARG A 182 14.78 1.49 -10.49
C ARG A 182 14.78 1.33 -8.97
N TRP A 183 13.62 1.48 -8.33
CA TRP A 183 13.53 1.29 -6.88
C TRP A 183 13.92 -0.12 -6.46
N ILE A 184 13.48 -1.17 -7.18
CA ILE A 184 13.84 -2.56 -6.86
C ILE A 184 15.36 -2.77 -6.99
N GLY A 185 15.99 -2.19 -8.01
CA GLY A 185 17.43 -2.22 -8.21
C GLY A 185 18.19 -1.54 -7.08
N ASP A 186 17.85 -0.30 -6.79
CA ASP A 186 18.46 0.49 -5.71
C ASP A 186 18.26 -0.22 -4.35
N ALA A 187 17.07 -0.78 -4.11
CA ALA A 187 16.75 -1.49 -2.88
C ALA A 187 17.52 -2.82 -2.76
N SER A 188 17.68 -3.55 -3.86
CA SER A 188 18.47 -4.79 -3.96
C SER A 188 19.95 -4.54 -3.69
N GLU A 189 20.53 -3.51 -4.31
CA GLU A 189 21.93 -3.13 -4.12
C GLU A 189 22.19 -2.67 -2.68
N ALA A 190 21.28 -1.88 -2.11
CA ALA A 190 21.39 -1.39 -0.75
C ALA A 190 21.05 -2.43 0.34
N GLY A 191 20.54 -3.62 -0.03
CA GLY A 191 20.04 -4.60 0.93
C GLY A 191 18.90 -4.04 1.79
N THR A 192 18.04 -3.21 1.20
CA THR A 192 17.00 -2.47 1.92
C THR A 192 16.06 -3.44 2.62
N LEU A 193 15.87 -3.24 3.93
CA LEU A 193 14.93 -4.02 4.72
C LEU A 193 13.49 -3.68 4.32
N VAL A 194 12.76 -4.68 3.81
CA VAL A 194 11.33 -4.58 3.49
C VAL A 194 10.53 -5.54 4.35
N CYS A 195 9.28 -5.19 4.64
CA CYS A 195 8.34 -6.09 5.32
C CYS A 195 7.11 -6.37 4.47
N TRP A 196 6.42 -7.47 4.73
CA TRP A 196 5.18 -7.86 4.07
C TRP A 196 4.29 -8.67 5.02
N PRO A 197 2.97 -8.68 4.83
CA PRO A 197 2.08 -9.48 5.66
C PRO A 197 2.29 -10.98 5.41
N ARG A 198 2.30 -11.80 6.48
CA ARG A 198 2.38 -13.27 6.41
C ARG A 198 1.19 -13.91 5.73
N GLN A 199 0.04 -13.25 5.85
CA GLN A 199 -1.23 -13.63 5.23
C GLN A 199 -1.83 -12.34 4.66
N PRO A 200 -1.41 -11.94 3.45
CA PRO A 200 -2.00 -10.79 2.79
C PRO A 200 -3.52 -10.96 2.72
N GLY A 201 -4.27 -9.93 3.12
CA GLY A 201 -5.73 -9.90 2.99
C GLY A 201 -6.19 -9.57 1.57
N PHE A 202 -5.35 -9.85 0.57
CA PHE A 202 -5.57 -9.47 -0.81
C PHE A 202 -4.86 -10.42 -1.77
N GLU A 203 -5.41 -10.50 -2.98
CA GLU A 203 -4.92 -11.35 -4.07
C GLU A 203 -4.21 -10.51 -5.16
N PRO A 204 -3.29 -11.08 -5.95
CA PRO A 204 -2.68 -10.37 -7.07
C PRO A 204 -3.68 -9.82 -8.09
N GLU A 205 -4.79 -10.52 -8.32
CA GLU A 205 -5.84 -10.16 -9.28
C GLU A 205 -6.59 -8.88 -8.89
N GLN A 206 -6.44 -8.43 -7.64
CA GLN A 206 -6.94 -7.13 -7.17
C GLN A 206 -6.05 -5.96 -7.63
N PHE A 207 -4.96 -6.22 -8.34
CA PHE A 207 -4.11 -5.19 -8.93
C PHE A 207 -4.11 -5.32 -10.44
N GLN A 208 -3.96 -4.21 -11.17
CA GLN A 208 -3.91 -4.24 -12.64
C GLN A 208 -2.70 -5.01 -13.18
N ASN A 209 -1.64 -5.08 -12.37
CA ASN A 209 -0.40 -5.76 -12.67
C ASN A 209 0.29 -6.25 -11.39
N PHE A 210 1.19 -7.20 -11.56
CA PHE A 210 1.96 -7.86 -10.53
C PHE A 210 2.92 -6.92 -9.82
N PHE A 211 3.46 -5.89 -10.50
CA PHE A 211 4.23 -4.84 -9.82
C PHE A 211 3.38 -4.05 -8.83
N GLY A 212 2.10 -3.81 -9.16
CA GLY A 212 1.16 -3.22 -8.23
C GLY A 212 0.90 -4.11 -7.01
N TYR A 213 0.79 -5.41 -7.22
CA TYR A 213 0.70 -6.40 -6.15
C TYR A 213 1.95 -6.40 -5.25
N LEU A 214 3.16 -6.37 -5.84
CA LEU A 214 4.42 -6.21 -5.08
C LEU A 214 4.43 -4.92 -4.25
N GLY A 215 3.99 -3.80 -4.84
CA GLY A 215 3.84 -2.54 -4.11
C GLY A 215 2.81 -2.58 -2.98
N GLY A 216 1.79 -3.43 -3.12
CA GLY A 216 0.84 -3.73 -2.04
C GLY A 216 1.49 -4.51 -0.89
N LEU A 217 2.40 -5.44 -1.19
CA LEU A 217 3.13 -6.22 -0.20
C LEU A 217 4.17 -5.37 0.55
N PHE A 218 4.92 -4.51 -0.16
CA PHE A 218 6.00 -3.72 0.42
C PHE A 218 5.50 -2.73 1.49
N THR A 219 5.81 -3.07 2.74
CA THR A 219 5.44 -2.33 3.94
C THR A 219 6.69 -1.76 4.60
N ASN A 220 6.59 -0.52 5.08
CA ASN A 220 7.66 0.18 5.76
C ASN A 220 7.90 -0.42 7.17
N PRO A 221 9.09 -0.98 7.45
CA PRO A 221 9.41 -1.64 8.72
C PRO A 221 9.21 -0.74 9.94
N LYS A 222 9.36 0.58 9.78
CA LYS A 222 9.26 1.55 10.90
C LYS A 222 7.83 1.77 11.38
N THR A 223 6.84 1.32 10.61
CA THR A 223 5.42 1.65 10.82
C THR A 223 4.55 0.43 11.12
N LEU A 224 5.16 -0.74 11.40
CA LEU A 224 4.43 -1.98 11.70
C LEU A 224 3.56 -1.90 12.96
N LEU A 225 3.82 -0.91 13.83
CA LEU A 225 3.04 -0.65 15.03
C LEU A 225 1.89 0.33 14.84
N ASP A 226 1.81 0.98 13.67
CA ASP A 226 0.72 1.89 13.32
C ASP A 226 -0.60 1.11 13.19
N ALA A 227 -1.73 1.84 13.19
CA ALA A 227 -3.03 1.24 13.02
C ALA A 227 -3.20 0.50 11.68
N VAL A 228 -2.59 1.08 10.64
CA VAL A 228 -2.35 0.47 9.35
C VAL A 228 -0.89 0.75 9.01
N PRO A 229 -0.04 -0.27 8.84
CA PRO A 229 1.32 -0.06 8.41
C PRO A 229 1.39 0.76 7.11
N GLN A 230 2.43 1.57 6.99
CA GLN A 230 2.60 2.41 5.81
C GLN A 230 3.30 1.63 4.70
N ARG A 231 2.97 1.94 3.44
CA ARG A 231 3.72 1.43 2.30
C ARG A 231 5.13 2.04 2.27
N VAL A 232 6.00 1.43 1.48
CA VAL A 232 7.22 2.12 1.06
C VAL A 232 6.83 3.24 0.10
N MET A 233 7.02 4.50 0.51
CA MET A 233 6.52 5.66 -0.25
C MET A 233 7.33 5.89 -1.52
N GLU A 234 8.60 5.51 -1.48
CA GLU A 234 9.59 5.58 -2.56
C GLU A 234 9.28 4.59 -3.69
N TYR A 235 8.57 3.49 -3.40
CA TYR A 235 8.06 2.57 -4.42
C TYR A 235 6.77 3.13 -5.03
N PRO A 236 6.71 3.37 -6.36
CA PRO A 236 5.49 3.86 -6.99
C PRO A 236 4.33 2.87 -6.78
N PRO A 237 3.17 3.34 -6.28
CA PRO A 237 2.05 2.46 -6.01
C PRO A 237 1.45 1.91 -7.30
N GLY A 238 0.99 0.66 -7.26
CA GLY A 238 0.17 0.12 -8.34
C GLY A 238 -1.28 0.59 -8.28
N HIS A 239 -1.94 0.47 -9.41
CA HIS A 239 -3.38 0.65 -9.52
C HIS A 239 -4.13 -0.64 -9.19
N ILE A 240 -5.31 -0.49 -8.58
CA ILE A 240 -6.22 -1.60 -8.34
C ILE A 240 -6.93 -2.02 -9.62
N ASN A 241 -7.25 -3.30 -9.71
CA ASN A 241 -8.09 -3.83 -10.78
C ASN A 241 -9.57 -3.56 -10.48
N LYS A 242 -10.16 -2.56 -11.13
CA LYS A 242 -11.58 -2.20 -10.92
C LYS A 242 -12.57 -3.26 -11.40
N SER A 243 -12.13 -4.21 -12.23
CA SER A 243 -12.96 -5.29 -12.78
C SER A 243 -13.24 -6.43 -11.80
N VAL A 244 -12.79 -6.33 -10.54
CA VAL A 244 -13.07 -7.32 -9.51
C VAL A 244 -13.68 -6.67 -8.25
N TYR A 245 -14.39 -7.48 -7.47
CA TYR A 245 -14.82 -7.07 -6.14
C TYR A 245 -13.63 -7.05 -5.17
N HIS A 246 -13.49 -5.97 -4.41
CA HIS A 246 -12.46 -5.84 -3.40
C HIS A 246 -13.03 -6.04 -2.01
N GLN A 247 -12.71 -7.17 -1.39
CA GLN A 247 -13.05 -7.41 0.01
C GLN A 247 -11.90 -6.97 0.92
N LEU A 248 -12.20 -6.08 1.87
CA LEU A 248 -11.30 -5.59 2.90
C LEU A 248 -11.70 -6.21 4.24
N ASP A 249 -10.92 -7.18 4.71
CA ASP A 249 -11.19 -7.90 5.95
C ASP A 249 -10.70 -7.11 7.16
N TRP A 250 -11.56 -6.94 8.17
CA TRP A 250 -11.25 -6.22 9.41
C TRP A 250 -10.09 -6.83 10.20
N ARG A 251 -9.76 -8.11 9.97
CA ARG A 251 -8.65 -8.82 10.60
C ARG A 251 -7.28 -8.41 10.04
N SER A 252 -7.23 -7.78 8.87
CA SER A 252 -5.97 -7.39 8.23
C SER A 252 -5.36 -6.11 8.80
N TYR A 253 -5.99 -5.46 9.78
CA TYR A 253 -5.53 -4.19 10.37
C TYR A 253 -6.01 -4.01 11.82
N ARG A 254 -5.48 -2.98 12.50
CA ARG A 254 -5.81 -2.72 13.92
C ARG A 254 -7.13 -1.95 14.01
N GLY A 255 -8.27 -2.64 14.04
CA GLY A 255 -9.59 -2.02 14.02
C GLY A 255 -9.78 -0.84 14.99
N VAL A 256 -9.47 -1.02 16.29
CA VAL A 256 -9.64 0.03 17.31
C VAL A 256 -8.67 1.22 17.11
N PRO A 257 -7.34 1.02 17.00
CA PRO A 257 -6.43 2.11 16.68
C PRO A 257 -6.78 2.83 15.37
N LEU A 258 -7.23 2.09 14.35
CA LEU A 258 -7.57 2.65 13.04
C LEU A 258 -8.81 3.52 13.12
N GLN A 259 -9.83 3.06 13.84
CA GLN A 259 -11.03 3.84 14.10
C GLN A 259 -10.70 5.13 14.87
N PHE A 260 -9.82 5.07 15.87
CA PHE A 260 -9.37 6.27 16.60
C PHE A 260 -8.60 7.24 15.69
N GLN A 261 -7.64 6.73 14.91
CA GLN A 261 -6.85 7.53 13.97
C GLN A 261 -7.74 8.20 12.91
N LEU A 262 -8.72 7.46 12.37
CA LEU A 262 -9.67 8.01 11.40
C LEU A 262 -10.59 9.03 12.04
N SER A 263 -11.15 8.76 13.22
CA SER A 263 -11.99 9.70 13.96
C SER A 263 -11.27 11.03 14.23
N ALA A 264 -10.01 10.96 14.67
CA ALA A 264 -9.18 12.14 14.89
C ALA A 264 -8.90 12.90 13.57
N SER A 265 -8.70 12.18 12.47
CA SER A 265 -8.45 12.77 11.14
C SER A 265 -9.72 13.37 10.52
N LEU A 266 -10.88 12.78 10.82
CA LEU A 266 -12.20 13.12 10.27
C LEU A 266 -12.93 14.19 11.06
N GLY A 267 -12.53 14.43 12.31
CA GLY A 267 -13.19 15.39 13.18
C GLY A 267 -13.12 16.85 12.71
N ILE A 268 -12.13 17.18 11.89
CA ILE A 268 -12.06 18.47 11.21
C ILE A 268 -12.56 18.20 9.81
N VAL A 269 -13.75 18.72 9.42
CA VAL A 269 -14.42 18.50 8.11
C VAL A 269 -13.39 18.36 6.98
N PRO A 270 -12.97 17.14 6.64
CA PRO A 270 -11.72 16.97 5.94
C PRO A 270 -11.99 17.05 4.46
N THR A 271 -11.17 17.83 3.75
CA THR A 271 -11.20 17.85 2.30
C THR A 271 -10.86 16.46 1.77
N THR A 272 -11.46 16.07 0.63
CA THR A 272 -11.13 14.80 -0.06
C THR A 272 -9.62 14.68 -0.30
N ALA A 273 -8.93 15.79 -0.58
CA ALA A 273 -7.47 15.83 -0.73
C ALA A 273 -6.73 15.37 0.54
N LYS A 274 -7.13 15.86 1.72
CA LYS A 274 -6.52 15.48 3.00
C LYS A 274 -6.75 13.99 3.30
N LEU A 275 -7.96 13.49 3.02
CA LEU A 275 -8.29 12.06 3.19
C LEU A 275 -7.44 11.18 2.28
N ARG A 276 -7.33 11.56 1.00
CA ARG A 276 -6.49 10.87 0.02
C ARG A 276 -5.03 10.85 0.48
N ALA A 277 -4.49 11.96 1.00
CA ALA A 277 -3.11 12.01 1.49
C ALA A 277 -2.85 11.10 2.71
N VAL A 278 -3.84 10.92 3.59
CA VAL A 278 -3.74 9.99 4.73
C VAL A 278 -3.76 8.55 4.24
N VAL A 279 -4.75 8.20 3.42
CA VAL A 279 -4.95 6.84 2.91
C VAL A 279 -3.85 6.44 1.93
N ASP A 280 -3.25 7.39 1.20
CA ASP A 280 -2.17 7.09 0.26
C ASP A 280 -0.93 6.49 0.95
N LYS A 281 -0.77 6.70 2.26
CA LYS A 281 0.34 6.12 3.01
C LYS A 281 0.12 4.67 3.40
N TRP A 282 -1.12 4.19 3.45
CA TRP A 282 -1.43 2.85 3.92
C TRP A 282 -0.93 1.77 2.94
N SER A 283 -0.35 0.71 3.49
CA SER A 283 0.08 -0.47 2.72
C SER A 283 -1.08 -1.40 2.35
N GLY A 284 -0.78 -2.39 1.50
CA GLY A 284 -1.74 -3.39 1.05
C GLY A 284 -2.84 -2.87 0.14
N ALA A 285 -3.78 -3.76 -0.16
CA ALA A 285 -4.98 -3.40 -0.91
C ALA A 285 -5.86 -2.39 -0.17
N LEU A 286 -5.86 -2.38 1.17
CA LEU A 286 -6.64 -1.43 1.97
C LEU A 286 -6.38 0.02 1.53
N GLY A 287 -5.11 0.44 1.51
CA GLY A 287 -4.76 1.79 1.10
C GLY A 287 -5.16 2.08 -0.34
N ARG A 288 -4.91 1.17 -1.27
CA ARG A 288 -5.16 1.40 -2.71
C ARG A 288 -6.65 1.42 -3.05
N VAL A 289 -7.42 0.50 -2.50
CA VAL A 289 -8.87 0.37 -2.72
C VAL A 289 -9.62 1.56 -2.10
N ILE A 290 -9.29 1.92 -0.86
CA ILE A 290 -9.89 3.11 -0.25
C ILE A 290 -9.47 4.36 -1.04
N LEU A 291 -8.19 4.54 -1.36
CA LEU A 291 -7.74 5.71 -2.14
C LEU A 291 -8.47 5.83 -3.50
N ALA A 292 -8.65 4.72 -4.20
CA ALA A 292 -9.35 4.69 -5.49
C ALA A 292 -10.85 5.00 -5.37
N SER A 293 -11.45 4.72 -4.22
CA SER A 293 -12.87 5.03 -3.94
C SER A 293 -13.11 6.46 -3.44
N LEU A 294 -12.07 7.19 -3.02
CA LEU A 294 -12.15 8.60 -2.61
C LEU A 294 -12.12 9.54 -3.82
N ILE A 295 -13.23 9.60 -4.56
CA ILE A 295 -13.38 10.42 -5.76
C ILE A 295 -13.86 11.83 -5.39
N THR A 296 -13.58 12.83 -6.23
CA THR A 296 -13.96 14.24 -6.01
C THR A 296 -15.33 14.59 -6.60
N VAL A 297 -15.84 13.75 -7.49
CA VAL A 297 -17.14 13.95 -8.16
C VAL A 297 -18.28 13.27 -7.39
N ARG A 298 -19.51 13.43 -7.88
CA ARG A 298 -20.69 12.79 -7.30
C ARG A 298 -20.70 11.29 -7.59
N TYR A 299 -20.97 10.52 -6.55
CA TYR A 299 -21.22 9.08 -6.64
C TYR A 299 -22.62 8.84 -7.17
N GLN A 300 -22.74 7.86 -8.07
CA GLN A 300 -24.01 7.48 -8.68
C GLN A 300 -24.28 5.99 -8.50
N CYS A 301 -25.56 5.62 -8.59
CA CYS A 301 -25.92 4.21 -8.67
C CYS A 301 -25.80 3.77 -10.13
N PRO A 302 -25.03 2.71 -10.45
CA PRO A 302 -24.96 2.21 -11.82
C PRO A 302 -26.36 1.87 -12.37
N SER A 303 -26.58 2.12 -13.65
CA SER A 303 -27.90 1.99 -14.31
C SER A 303 -28.50 0.57 -14.26
N GLY A 304 -27.66 -0.46 -14.12
CA GLY A 304 -28.06 -1.85 -13.98
C GLY A 304 -28.25 -2.35 -12.54
N LEU A 305 -28.02 -1.50 -11.52
CA LEU A 305 -28.08 -1.92 -10.12
C LEU A 305 -29.13 -1.11 -9.34
N LYS A 306 -29.83 -1.79 -8.43
CA LYS A 306 -30.63 -1.12 -7.40
C LYS A 306 -29.75 -0.87 -6.18
N CYS A 307 -29.40 0.38 -5.90
CA CYS A 307 -28.64 0.73 -4.68
C CYS A 307 -29.55 0.83 -3.46
N GLN A 308 -28.95 0.68 -2.28
CA GLN A 308 -29.63 0.79 -1.00
C GLN A 308 -30.14 2.22 -0.77
N GLU A 309 -31.42 2.34 -0.44
CA GLU A 309 -32.08 3.55 0.06
C GLU A 309 -32.09 3.56 1.60
N ASP A 310 -32.44 4.69 2.22
CA ASP A 310 -32.32 4.85 3.67
C ASP A 310 -33.21 3.88 4.48
N ASP A 311 -34.33 3.44 3.91
CA ASP A 311 -35.27 2.51 4.57
C ASP A 311 -35.03 1.03 4.22
N ASP A 312 -34.10 0.73 3.31
CA ASP A 312 -33.85 -0.63 2.85
C ASP A 312 -33.17 -1.49 3.93
N LYS A 313 -33.79 -2.64 4.22
CA LYS A 313 -33.29 -3.65 5.15
C LYS A 313 -32.39 -4.70 4.49
N ASP A 314 -32.35 -4.74 3.16
CA ASP A 314 -31.56 -5.71 2.41
C ASP A 314 -30.08 -5.32 2.41
N CYS A 315 -29.27 -6.08 3.15
CA CYS A 315 -27.82 -5.90 3.21
C CYS A 315 -27.09 -6.40 1.95
N SER A 316 -27.79 -7.03 1.01
CA SER A 316 -27.22 -7.47 -0.25
C SER A 316 -27.12 -6.36 -1.30
N LEU A 317 -27.85 -5.26 -1.11
CA LEU A 317 -27.83 -4.11 -2.01
C LEU A 317 -26.54 -3.26 -1.83
N PRO A 318 -25.99 -2.71 -2.93
CA PRO A 318 -24.85 -1.82 -2.85
C PRO A 318 -25.22 -0.48 -2.24
N ILE A 319 -24.37 0.03 -1.36
CA ILE A 319 -24.45 1.39 -0.84
C ILE A 319 -23.82 2.34 -1.86
N LYS A 320 -24.59 3.34 -2.29
CA LYS A 320 -24.08 4.51 -3.01
C LYS A 320 -23.64 5.57 -2.00
N PRO A 321 -22.34 5.89 -1.87
CA PRO A 321 -21.90 6.95 -0.98
C PRO A 321 -22.44 8.30 -1.40
N THR A 322 -22.64 9.24 -0.47
CA THR A 322 -22.97 10.63 -0.83
C THR A 322 -21.74 11.51 -1.03
N SER A 323 -20.59 11.09 -0.49
CA SER A 323 -19.32 11.81 -0.52
C SER A 323 -18.14 10.87 -0.22
N SER A 324 -16.90 11.33 -0.43
CA SER A 324 -15.70 10.56 -0.04
C SER A 324 -15.62 10.34 1.47
N ALA A 325 -16.12 11.29 2.27
CA ALA A 325 -16.26 11.12 3.71
C ALA A 325 -17.25 9.99 4.06
N ASN A 326 -18.33 9.85 3.28
CA ASN A 326 -19.27 8.76 3.46
C ASN A 326 -18.66 7.39 3.12
N VAL A 327 -17.74 7.28 2.16
CA VAL A 327 -16.97 6.04 1.93
C VAL A 327 -16.24 5.61 3.21
N LEU A 328 -15.51 6.53 3.85
CA LEU A 328 -14.79 6.24 5.10
C LEU A 328 -15.74 5.97 6.27
N SER A 329 -16.87 6.68 6.34
CA SER A 329 -17.93 6.40 7.30
C SER A 329 -18.43 4.96 7.21
N ASN A 330 -18.75 4.49 6.00
CA ASN A 330 -19.20 3.11 5.78
C ASN A 330 -18.08 2.11 6.11
N PHE A 331 -16.83 2.41 5.76
CA PHE A 331 -15.69 1.60 6.15
C PHE A 331 -15.59 1.46 7.67
N MET A 332 -15.63 2.57 8.42
CA MET A 332 -15.60 2.56 9.89
C MET A 332 -16.80 1.84 10.51
N MET A 333 -18.00 1.94 9.94
CA MET A 333 -19.16 1.15 10.35
C MET A 333 -18.89 -0.35 10.19
N ALA A 334 -18.33 -0.78 9.05
CA ALA A 334 -17.94 -2.17 8.84
C ALA A 334 -16.89 -2.63 9.86
N LEU A 335 -15.93 -1.76 10.22
CA LEU A 335 -14.93 -2.07 11.27
C LEU A 335 -15.59 -2.27 12.63
N ALA A 336 -16.48 -1.37 13.03
CA ALA A 336 -17.17 -1.43 14.30
C ALA A 336 -18.10 -2.65 14.38
N LEU A 337 -18.70 -3.05 13.26
CA LEU A 337 -19.50 -4.27 13.14
C LEU A 337 -18.66 -5.55 12.96
N ARG A 338 -17.34 -5.42 12.78
CA ARG A 338 -16.44 -6.55 12.44
C ARG A 338 -16.92 -7.33 11.22
N MET A 339 -17.42 -6.62 10.21
CA MET A 339 -17.84 -7.21 8.94
C MET A 339 -16.80 -6.88 7.86
N PRO A 340 -16.60 -7.75 6.85
CA PRO A 340 -15.83 -7.39 5.67
C PRO A 340 -16.45 -6.17 4.98
N PHE A 341 -15.59 -5.28 4.48
CA PHE A 341 -16.00 -4.14 3.69
C PHE A 341 -15.72 -4.42 2.21
N VAL A 342 -16.75 -4.45 1.39
CA VAL A 342 -16.64 -4.78 -0.04
C VAL A 342 -16.77 -3.51 -0.86
N ILE A 343 -15.81 -3.25 -1.74
CA ILE A 343 -15.88 -2.15 -2.70
C ILE A 343 -15.89 -2.74 -4.11
N SER A 344 -16.76 -2.23 -4.97
CA SER A 344 -16.73 -2.51 -6.41
C SER A 344 -16.84 -1.23 -7.23
N TRP A 345 -16.46 -1.33 -8.49
CA TRP A 345 -16.75 -0.34 -9.52
C TRP A 345 -17.82 -0.89 -10.46
N GLU A 346 -18.21 -0.09 -11.46
CA GLU A 346 -19.20 -0.51 -12.46
C GLU A 346 -18.72 -1.70 -13.29
N GLU A 347 -17.41 -1.78 -13.55
CA GLU A 347 -16.81 -2.82 -14.38
C GLU A 347 -16.57 -4.14 -13.62
N ALA A 348 -16.96 -4.22 -12.35
CA ALA A 348 -16.68 -5.38 -11.50
C ALA A 348 -17.51 -6.60 -11.89
N GLU A 349 -16.84 -7.69 -12.25
CA GLU A 349 -17.48 -8.94 -12.69
C GLU A 349 -17.34 -10.06 -11.66
N GLY A 350 -18.19 -11.08 -11.80
CA GLY A 350 -18.17 -12.30 -10.98
C GLY A 350 -19.03 -12.23 -9.71
N SER A 351 -18.84 -13.23 -8.85
CA SER A 351 -19.64 -13.37 -7.63
C SER A 351 -19.22 -12.37 -6.55
N ARG A 352 -20.18 -11.57 -6.08
CA ARG A 352 -19.97 -10.62 -4.97
C ARG A 352 -19.61 -11.36 -3.68
N PRO A 353 -18.51 -11.01 -3.00
CA PRO A 353 -18.18 -11.56 -1.69
C PRO A 353 -19.12 -11.06 -0.57
N PRO A 354 -19.26 -11.80 0.54
CA PRO A 354 -20.08 -11.38 1.68
C PRO A 354 -19.47 -10.18 2.40
N GLY A 355 -20.29 -9.20 2.76
CA GLY A 355 -19.88 -8.02 3.52
C GLY A 355 -20.71 -6.79 3.20
N LEU A 356 -20.37 -5.67 3.88
CA LEU A 356 -20.97 -4.37 3.63
C LEU A 356 -20.48 -3.84 2.28
N TRP A 357 -21.36 -3.75 1.29
CA TRP A 357 -20.99 -3.44 -0.08
C TRP A 357 -21.18 -1.96 -0.41
N VAL A 358 -20.12 -1.32 -0.89
CA VAL A 358 -20.13 0.03 -1.47
C VAL A 358 -19.80 -0.06 -2.95
N VAL A 359 -20.59 0.61 -3.79
CA VAL A 359 -20.32 0.76 -5.22
C VAL A 359 -19.78 2.16 -5.52
N VAL A 360 -18.72 2.22 -6.34
CA VAL A 360 -18.08 3.46 -6.76
C VAL A 360 -18.31 3.64 -8.26
N HIS A 361 -19.26 4.50 -8.60
CA HIS A 361 -19.55 4.86 -9.99
C HIS A 361 -19.67 6.39 -10.10
N GLN A 362 -19.07 6.92 -11.16
CA GLN A 362 -19.03 8.35 -11.48
C GLN A 362 -19.92 8.60 -12.67
N THR A 363 -20.68 9.69 -12.67
CA THR A 363 -21.14 10.22 -13.96
C THR A 363 -19.94 10.75 -14.72
N GLU A 364 -19.79 10.33 -15.97
CA GLU A 364 -19.11 11.15 -16.95
C GLU A 364 -19.80 12.52 -16.91
N SER A 365 -19.09 13.53 -16.43
CA SER A 365 -19.49 14.91 -16.68
C SER A 365 -19.51 15.02 -18.19
N ALA A 366 -20.71 15.16 -18.79
CA ALA A 366 -20.86 15.45 -20.20
C ALA A 366 -19.88 16.58 -20.55
N GLN A 367 -18.80 16.22 -21.25
CA GLN A 367 -17.74 17.14 -21.64
C GLN A 367 -18.19 17.98 -22.82
#